data_AF-A0A859CVA5-F1
#
_entry.id   AF-A0A859CVA5-F1
#
_cell.length_a   1.000
_cell.length_b   1.000
_cell.length_c   1.000
_cell.angle_alpha   90.00
_cell.angle_beta   90.00
_cell.angle_gamma   90.00
#
_symmetry.space_group_name_H-M   'P 1'
#
loop_
_entity.id
_entity.type
_entity.pdbx_description
1 polymer ?
#
loop_
_entity_poly.entity_id
_entity_poly.type
_entity_poly.pdbx_seq_one_letter_code
_entity_poly.pdbx_strand_id
1 'polypeptide(L)'
;MIKLMSPVRNIQKVALLGVIALALYAPAKDLIQYVEMHLARENIQIVDASFGTNMPWQESNSAYLKVSQNAQASLSRSQIIYTKLRLTNPTSEPKTYRKIWLNFSHDNGDQEYTTDYTLYNTETRQRLIGHSIQLGPDSAIDVVAAYRFIPSYKNKSPISMSVSWEGQNLLRENACQYNLKTAAGNTFQYQCGD
;
A
#
# COMPACT_ATOMS: atom_id res chain seq x y z
N MET A 1 5.36 59.03 -43.13
CA MET A 1 4.13 58.47 -42.55
C MET A 1 4.45 57.10 -41.97
N ILE A 2 4.45 56.94 -40.65
CA ILE A 2 4.60 55.64 -39.99
C ILE A 2 3.30 55.40 -39.21
N LYS A 3 2.52 54.40 -39.62
CA LYS A 3 1.26 54.02 -38.95
C LYS A 3 1.59 53.30 -37.64
N LEU A 4 1.27 53.94 -36.52
CA LEU A 4 1.30 53.30 -35.20
C LEU A 4 0.18 52.25 -35.14
N MET A 5 0.54 50.95 -35.13
CA MET A 5 -0.41 49.89 -34.86
C MET A 5 -0.82 49.94 -33.38
N SER A 6 -2.13 50.03 -33.13
CA SER A 6 -2.72 50.23 -31.80
C SER A 6 -2.48 49.05 -30.84
N PRO A 7 -1.86 49.26 -29.66
CA PRO A 7 -1.50 48.19 -28.70
C PRO A 7 -2.70 47.62 -27.92
N VAL A 8 -3.84 48.33 -27.92
CA VAL A 8 -5.04 47.98 -27.14
C VAL A 8 -5.68 46.66 -27.58
N ARG A 9 -5.59 46.33 -28.87
CA ARG A 9 -6.23 45.14 -29.46
C ARG A 9 -5.53 43.82 -29.08
N ASN A 10 -4.26 43.87 -28.70
CA ASN A 10 -3.50 42.69 -28.25
C ASN A 10 -3.73 42.40 -26.76
N ILE A 11 -3.86 43.43 -25.92
CA ILE A 11 -4.14 43.26 -24.48
C ILE A 11 -5.50 42.60 -24.26
N GLN A 12 -6.52 43.00 -25.04
CA GLN A 12 -7.85 42.38 -24.97
C GLN A 12 -7.84 40.91 -25.38
N LYS A 13 -7.02 40.51 -26.37
CA LYS A 13 -6.87 39.11 -26.79
C LYS A 13 -6.18 38.26 -25.72
N VAL A 14 -5.15 38.81 -25.06
CA VAL A 14 -4.42 38.12 -23.98
C VAL A 14 -5.33 37.97 -22.75
N ALA A 15 -6.09 39.00 -22.39
CA ALA A 15 -7.07 38.93 -21.30
C ALA A 15 -8.18 37.90 -21.60
N LEU A 16 -8.69 37.86 -22.84
CA LEU A 16 -9.69 36.87 -23.27
C LEU A 16 -9.15 35.44 -23.17
N LEU A 17 -7.91 35.21 -23.62
CA LEU A 17 -7.24 33.90 -23.49
C LEU A 17 -7.03 33.49 -22.04
N GLY A 18 -6.68 34.43 -21.15
CA GLY A 18 -6.55 34.19 -19.71
C GLY A 18 -7.88 33.79 -19.06
N VAL A 19 -8.99 34.46 -19.43
CA VAL A 19 -10.33 34.11 -18.94
C VAL A 19 -10.78 32.76 -19.46
N ILE A 20 -10.50 32.42 -20.72
CA ILE A 20 -10.80 31.10 -21.29
C ILE A 20 -10.00 30.00 -20.59
N ALA A 21 -8.71 30.23 -20.31
CA ALA A 21 -7.88 29.28 -19.59
C ALA A 21 -8.38 29.04 -18.15
N LEU A 22 -8.80 30.09 -17.45
CA LEU A 22 -9.40 29.99 -16.12
C LEU A 22 -10.76 29.30 -16.13
N ALA A 23 -11.60 29.58 -17.15
CA ALA A 23 -12.91 28.95 -17.31
C ALA A 23 -12.81 27.45 -17.64
N LEU A 24 -11.75 27.04 -18.35
CA LEU A 24 -11.49 25.64 -18.67
C LEU A 24 -10.75 24.89 -17.57
N TYR A 25 -10.10 25.58 -16.63
CA TYR A 25 -9.35 24.94 -15.54
C TYR A 25 -10.25 24.11 -14.61
N ALA A 26 -11.41 24.63 -14.23
CA ALA A 26 -12.35 23.91 -13.36
C ALA A 26 -12.91 22.62 -14.02
N PRO A 27 -13.49 22.66 -15.23
CA PRO A 27 -13.99 21.43 -15.88
C PRO A 27 -12.86 20.48 -16.28
N ALA A 28 -11.65 20.96 -16.60
CA ALA A 28 -10.51 20.09 -16.85
C ALA A 28 -10.06 19.35 -15.58
N LYS A 29 -10.04 20.03 -14.43
CA LYS A 29 -9.74 19.41 -13.14
C LYS A 29 -10.79 18.35 -12.77
N ASP A 30 -12.06 18.65 -12.97
CA ASP A 30 -13.15 17.70 -12.71
C ASP A 30 -13.07 16.49 -13.65
N LEU A 31 -12.69 16.68 -14.92
CA LEU A 31 -12.48 15.58 -15.87
C LEU A 31 -11.29 14.70 -15.47
N ILE A 32 -10.20 15.30 -15.00
CA ILE A 32 -9.03 14.57 -14.52
C ILE A 32 -9.40 13.75 -13.28
N GLN A 33 -10.09 14.35 -12.30
CA GLN A 33 -10.55 13.63 -11.12
C GLN A 33 -11.55 12.52 -11.46
N TYR A 34 -12.44 12.76 -12.43
CA TYR A 34 -13.37 11.74 -12.91
C TYR A 34 -12.65 10.55 -13.55
N VAL A 35 -11.65 10.83 -14.39
CA VAL A 35 -10.82 9.79 -15.04
C VAL A 35 -9.98 9.05 -13.99
N GLU A 36 -9.38 9.76 -13.03
CA GLU A 36 -8.65 9.16 -11.92
C GLU A 36 -9.54 8.26 -11.08
N MET A 37 -10.76 8.68 -10.73
CA MET A 37 -11.71 7.82 -10.01
C MET A 37 -12.16 6.61 -10.83
N HIS A 38 -12.32 6.74 -12.15
CA HIS A 38 -12.68 5.61 -13.03
C HIS A 38 -11.52 4.65 -13.29
N LEU A 39 -10.28 5.11 -13.13
CA LEU A 39 -9.07 4.30 -13.24
C LEU A 39 -8.54 3.82 -11.90
N ALA A 40 -8.99 4.41 -10.80
CA ALA A 40 -8.64 4.00 -9.44
C ALA A 40 -9.15 2.59 -9.22
N ARG A 41 -8.21 1.66 -9.04
CA ARG A 41 -8.49 0.26 -8.78
C ARG A 41 -8.47 -0.01 -7.30
N GLU A 42 -9.18 -1.06 -6.90
CA GLU A 42 -9.03 -1.65 -5.57
C GLU A 42 -7.55 -1.84 -5.22
N ASN A 43 -7.18 -1.55 -3.96
CA ASN A 43 -5.80 -1.66 -3.53
C ASN A 43 -5.71 -2.10 -2.07
N ILE A 44 -4.64 -2.84 -1.74
CA ILE A 44 -4.23 -3.13 -0.38
C ILE A 44 -2.82 -2.57 -0.20
N GLN A 45 -2.64 -1.67 0.76
CA GLN A 45 -1.34 -1.07 1.07
C GLN A 45 -0.83 -1.55 2.42
N ILE A 46 0.48 -1.82 2.50
CA ILE A 46 1.15 -2.09 3.78
C ILE A 46 1.50 -0.73 4.40
N VAL A 47 0.70 -0.31 5.39
CA VAL A 47 0.91 0.96 6.11
C VAL A 47 2.05 0.83 7.11
N ASP A 48 2.08 -0.30 7.82
CA ASP A 48 3.09 -0.57 8.84
C ASP A 48 3.34 -2.09 8.95
N ALA A 49 4.53 -2.47 9.43
CA ALA A 49 4.91 -3.84 9.69
C ALA A 49 5.80 -3.94 10.93
N SER A 50 5.43 -4.82 11.85
CA SER A 50 6.19 -5.16 13.04
C SER A 50 6.65 -6.62 12.99
N PHE A 51 7.91 -6.85 13.35
CA PHE A 51 8.59 -8.14 13.29
C PHE A 51 8.99 -8.59 14.70
N GLY A 52 9.19 -9.89 14.89
CA GLY A 52 9.97 -10.40 16.02
C GLY A 52 9.22 -11.04 17.19
N THR A 53 7.95 -11.45 17.05
CA THR A 53 7.35 -12.32 18.08
C THR A 53 7.66 -13.79 17.81
N ASN A 54 8.16 -14.48 18.83
CA ASN A 54 8.43 -15.91 18.79
C ASN A 54 7.11 -16.70 18.70
N MET A 55 7.16 -17.81 17.97
CA MET A 55 6.08 -18.78 17.90
C MET A 55 6.00 -19.60 19.20
N PRO A 56 4.83 -20.13 19.59
CA PRO A 56 4.66 -20.87 20.84
C PRO A 56 5.58 -22.09 21.01
N TRP A 57 6.09 -22.67 19.92
CA TRP A 57 7.03 -23.82 19.95
C TRP A 57 8.51 -23.42 19.86
N GLN A 58 8.83 -22.13 19.76
CA GLN A 58 10.21 -21.66 19.76
C GLN A 58 10.67 -21.46 21.21
N GLU A 59 11.83 -22.01 21.55
CA GLU A 59 12.46 -21.76 22.85
C GLU A 59 12.73 -20.26 23.03
N SER A 60 12.19 -19.67 24.09
CA SER A 60 12.41 -18.26 24.38
C SER A 60 13.82 -18.07 24.94
N ASN A 61 14.78 -17.68 24.09
CA ASN A 61 15.99 -17.04 24.59
C ASN A 61 15.61 -15.65 25.11
N SER A 62 15.38 -15.57 26.41
CA SER A 62 14.95 -14.38 27.12
C SER A 62 16.04 -13.30 27.09
N ALA A 63 15.94 -12.37 26.14
CA ALA A 63 16.46 -11.02 26.26
C ALA A 63 15.64 -10.12 25.34
N TYR A 64 14.89 -9.19 25.93
CA TYR A 64 14.08 -8.20 25.21
C TYR A 64 14.91 -7.52 24.11
N LEU A 65 14.56 -7.70 22.84
CA LEU A 65 15.14 -6.97 21.72
C LEU A 65 14.25 -5.76 21.40
N LYS A 66 14.78 -4.57 21.62
CA LYS A 66 14.13 -3.30 21.27
C LYS A 66 14.11 -3.16 19.75
N VAL A 67 12.91 -2.97 19.20
CA VAL A 67 12.59 -2.96 17.75
C VAL A 67 13.43 -1.96 16.93
N SER A 68 14.00 -0.93 17.55
CA SER A 68 14.72 0.15 16.85
C SER A 68 16.21 -0.12 16.58
N GLN A 69 16.80 -1.21 17.06
CA GLN A 69 18.27 -1.42 16.94
C GLN A 69 18.68 -2.60 16.05
N ASN A 70 17.77 -3.49 15.68
CA ASN A 70 18.05 -4.63 14.80
C ASN A 70 16.75 -5.11 14.14
N ALA A 71 16.12 -4.31 13.28
CA ALA A 71 15.03 -4.81 12.42
C ALA A 71 15.53 -5.86 11.39
N GLN A 72 16.86 -6.07 11.31
CA GLN A 72 17.49 -7.31 10.86
C GLN A 72 17.33 -8.45 11.88
N ALA A 73 16.21 -8.50 12.62
CA ALA A 73 15.81 -9.61 13.46
C ALA A 73 15.38 -10.78 12.54
N SER A 74 16.36 -11.30 11.80
CA SER A 74 16.38 -12.54 11.04
C SER A 74 15.01 -12.88 10.46
N LEU A 75 14.67 -12.31 9.30
CA LEU A 75 13.69 -12.95 8.41
C LEU A 75 14.22 -14.28 7.85
N SER A 76 15.29 -14.83 8.44
CA SER A 76 15.78 -16.19 8.28
C SER A 76 15.31 -17.16 9.39
N ARG A 77 14.52 -16.70 10.38
CA ARG A 77 13.82 -17.56 11.36
C ARG A 77 12.31 -17.37 11.32
N SER A 78 11.59 -18.40 11.78
CA SER A 78 10.13 -18.32 11.94
C SER A 78 9.72 -17.27 12.96
N GLN A 79 8.63 -16.55 12.70
CA GLN A 79 8.08 -15.49 13.56
C GLN A 79 6.65 -15.14 13.14
N ILE A 80 5.92 -14.38 13.97
CA ILE A 80 4.73 -13.65 13.50
C ILE A 80 5.16 -12.27 13.00
N ILE A 81 4.60 -11.88 11.85
CA ILE A 81 4.73 -10.54 11.29
C ILE A 81 3.36 -9.89 11.40
N TYR A 82 3.28 -8.79 12.15
CA TYR A 82 2.06 -8.00 12.25
C TYR A 82 2.12 -6.91 11.20
N THR A 83 1.18 -6.88 10.26
CA THR A 83 1.08 -5.82 9.26
C THR A 83 -0.20 -5.04 9.45
N LYS A 84 -0.10 -3.71 9.39
CA LYS A 84 -1.26 -2.84 9.26
C LYS A 84 -1.53 -2.67 7.77
N LEU A 85 -2.66 -3.22 7.30
CA LEU A 85 -3.08 -3.17 5.92
C LEU A 85 -4.17 -2.11 5.77
N ARG A 86 -4.04 -1.24 4.77
CA ARG A 86 -5.08 -0.31 4.35
C ARG A 86 -5.72 -0.83 3.09
N LEU A 87 -7.00 -1.16 3.18
CA LEU A 87 -7.79 -1.60 2.04
C LEU A 87 -8.60 -0.41 1.55
N THR A 88 -8.56 -0.14 0.25
CA THR A 88 -9.26 0.98 -0.38
C THR A 88 -10.12 0.48 -1.53
N ASN A 89 -11.42 0.74 -1.45
CA ASN A 89 -12.37 0.53 -2.52
C ASN A 89 -12.85 1.88 -3.08
N PRO A 90 -12.22 2.39 -4.16
CA PRO A 90 -12.65 3.62 -4.84
C PRO A 90 -13.80 3.38 -5.83
N THR A 91 -14.35 2.16 -5.90
CA THR A 91 -15.41 1.81 -6.85
C THR A 91 -16.79 2.07 -6.26
N SER A 92 -17.79 2.22 -7.13
CA SER A 92 -19.19 2.41 -6.76
C SER A 92 -19.90 1.14 -6.27
N GLU A 93 -19.21 -0.01 -6.29
CA GLU A 93 -19.75 -1.31 -5.87
C GLU A 93 -18.99 -1.87 -4.67
N PRO A 94 -19.62 -2.70 -3.81
CA PRO A 94 -18.91 -3.40 -2.76
C PRO A 94 -17.84 -4.34 -3.32
N LYS A 95 -16.64 -4.32 -2.72
CA LYS A 95 -15.54 -5.23 -3.10
C LYS A 95 -15.15 -6.12 -1.93
N THR A 96 -14.87 -7.38 -2.26
CA THR A 96 -14.42 -8.37 -1.27
C THR A 96 -12.97 -8.74 -1.53
N TYR A 97 -12.11 -8.43 -0.56
CA TYR A 97 -10.71 -8.81 -0.57
C TYR A 97 -10.56 -10.17 0.08
N ARG A 98 -9.92 -11.10 -0.60
CA ARG A 98 -9.68 -12.48 -0.15
C ARG A 98 -8.27 -12.90 -0.49
N LYS A 99 -7.80 -13.95 0.20
CA LYS A 99 -6.48 -14.55 -0.06
C LYS A 99 -5.38 -13.48 -0.09
N ILE A 100 -5.35 -12.65 0.95
CA ILE A 100 -4.36 -11.59 1.12
C ILE A 100 -3.05 -12.26 1.53
N TRP A 101 -2.04 -12.20 0.68
CA TRP A 101 -0.77 -12.89 0.84
C TRP A 101 0.35 -11.89 0.99
N LEU A 102 1.30 -12.26 1.85
CA LEU A 102 2.51 -11.48 2.02
C LEU A 102 3.63 -12.20 1.27
N ASN A 103 4.14 -11.56 0.23
CA ASN A 103 5.23 -12.06 -0.60
C ASN A 103 6.54 -11.40 -0.17
N PHE A 104 7.63 -12.12 -0.33
CA PHE A 104 8.97 -11.68 0.02
C PHE A 104 9.89 -11.98 -1.15
N SER A 105 10.70 -11.00 -1.54
CA SER A 105 11.68 -11.17 -2.61
C SER A 105 13.09 -11.15 -2.03
N HIS A 106 13.96 -12.01 -2.55
CA HIS A 106 15.37 -12.06 -2.21
C HIS A 106 16.24 -11.43 -3.30
N ASP A 107 17.48 -11.11 -2.94
CA ASP A 107 18.45 -10.43 -3.80
C ASP A 107 18.81 -11.22 -5.07
N ASN A 108 18.70 -12.55 -5.02
CA ASN A 108 18.97 -13.45 -6.14
C ASN A 108 17.74 -13.74 -7.01
N GLY A 109 16.61 -13.07 -6.76
CA GLY A 109 15.35 -13.29 -7.49
C GLY A 109 14.47 -14.40 -6.93
N ASP A 110 14.89 -15.09 -5.86
CA ASP A 110 14.03 -16.05 -5.16
C ASP A 110 12.81 -15.33 -4.56
N GLN A 111 11.68 -16.03 -4.49
CA GLN A 111 10.45 -15.52 -3.88
C GLN A 111 9.88 -16.52 -2.89
N GLU A 112 9.45 -16.03 -1.74
CA GLU A 112 8.69 -16.78 -0.75
C GLU A 112 7.41 -16.03 -0.41
N TYR A 113 6.40 -16.73 0.10
CA TYR A 113 5.12 -16.12 0.46
C TYR A 113 4.53 -16.81 1.67
N THR A 114 3.71 -16.07 2.42
CA THR A 114 2.88 -16.62 3.50
C THR A 114 1.42 -16.28 3.29
N THR A 115 0.58 -17.26 3.58
CA THR A 115 -0.89 -17.22 3.40
C THR A 115 -1.64 -17.49 4.69
N ASP A 116 -0.93 -17.90 5.76
CA ASP A 116 -1.52 -18.17 7.08
C ASP A 116 -1.53 -16.86 7.87
N TYR A 117 -2.72 -16.25 7.98
CA TYR A 117 -2.91 -15.01 8.72
C TYR A 117 -4.20 -14.97 9.49
N THR A 118 -4.20 -14.16 10.54
CA THR A 118 -5.39 -13.79 11.29
C THR A 118 -5.60 -12.28 11.21
N LEU A 119 -6.84 -11.87 10.93
CA LEU A 119 -7.22 -10.47 10.87
C LEU A 119 -7.72 -9.97 12.22
N TYR A 120 -7.48 -8.70 12.51
CA TYR A 120 -7.91 -8.01 13.72
C TYR A 120 -8.47 -6.64 13.36
N ASN A 121 -9.52 -6.25 14.09
CA ASN A 121 -10.01 -4.89 14.07
C ASN A 121 -8.96 -3.97 14.72
N THR A 122 -8.63 -2.86 14.07
CA THR A 122 -7.62 -1.90 14.53
C THR A 122 -8.03 -1.18 15.82
N GLU A 123 -9.32 -0.87 15.98
CA GLU A 123 -9.87 -0.11 17.09
C GLU A 123 -10.11 -1.01 18.31
N THR A 124 -10.82 -2.13 18.12
CA THR A 124 -11.24 -3.01 19.21
C THR A 124 -10.23 -4.09 19.54
N ARG A 125 -9.22 -4.30 18.68
CA ARG A 125 -8.23 -5.41 18.75
C ARG A 125 -8.87 -6.79 18.74
N GLN A 126 -10.14 -6.90 18.41
CA GLN A 126 -10.84 -8.16 18.33
C GLN A 126 -10.42 -8.90 17.06
N ARG A 127 -10.23 -10.21 17.19
CA ARG A 127 -9.99 -11.10 16.06
C ARG A 127 -11.23 -11.10 15.16
N LEU A 128 -11.02 -10.83 13.87
CA LEU A 128 -12.04 -10.96 12.84
C LEU A 128 -12.15 -12.45 12.44
N ILE A 129 -13.38 -12.92 12.25
CA ILE A 129 -13.66 -14.29 11.84
C ILE A 129 -13.61 -14.35 10.31
N GLY A 130 -12.75 -15.23 9.77
CA GLY A 130 -12.57 -15.45 8.34
C GLY A 130 -11.30 -14.80 7.76
N HIS A 131 -11.13 -14.99 6.45
CA HIS A 131 -9.98 -14.51 5.66
C HIS A 131 -10.41 -13.59 4.52
N SER A 132 -11.54 -12.91 4.70
CA SER A 132 -12.13 -12.01 3.71
C SER A 132 -12.65 -10.74 4.34
N ILE A 133 -12.46 -9.61 3.66
CA ILE A 133 -12.93 -8.30 4.10
C ILE A 133 -13.79 -7.75 2.98
N GLN A 134 -15.05 -7.41 3.27
CA GLN A 134 -15.92 -6.74 2.33
C GLN A 134 -15.95 -5.25 2.67
N LEU A 135 -15.58 -4.42 1.69
CA LEU A 135 -15.63 -2.96 1.78
C LEU A 135 -16.81 -2.46 0.96
N GLY A 136 -17.52 -1.46 1.49
CA GLY A 136 -18.55 -0.74 0.75
C GLY A 136 -17.95 0.15 -0.35
N PRO A 137 -18.79 0.73 -1.21
CA PRO A 137 -18.37 1.72 -2.20
C PRO A 137 -17.64 2.90 -1.54
N ASP A 138 -16.68 3.48 -2.26
CA ASP A 138 -15.96 4.72 -1.89
C ASP A 138 -15.44 4.72 -0.43
N SER A 139 -14.91 3.58 0.02
CA SER A 139 -14.52 3.39 1.42
C SER A 139 -13.10 2.87 1.57
N ALA A 140 -12.52 3.16 2.73
CA ALA A 140 -11.22 2.66 3.13
C ALA A 140 -11.25 2.19 4.58
N ILE A 141 -10.55 1.10 4.88
CA ILE A 141 -10.41 0.60 6.24
C ILE A 141 -8.97 0.14 6.51
N ASP A 142 -8.51 0.41 7.72
CA ASP A 142 -7.27 -0.14 8.23
C ASP A 142 -7.56 -1.40 9.06
N VAL A 143 -6.90 -2.51 8.74
CA VAL A 143 -6.96 -3.76 9.49
C VAL A 143 -5.56 -4.20 9.92
N VAL A 144 -5.46 -4.96 11.00
CA VAL A 144 -4.19 -5.61 11.37
C VAL A 144 -4.24 -7.07 10.95
N ALA A 145 -3.22 -7.53 10.25
CA ALA A 145 -3.04 -8.93 9.88
C ALA A 145 -1.80 -9.49 10.58
N ALA A 146 -1.98 -10.58 11.32
CA ALA A 146 -0.88 -11.32 11.93
C ALA A 146 -0.56 -12.52 11.05
N TYR A 147 0.55 -12.45 10.33
CA TYR A 147 1.03 -13.50 9.44
C TYR A 147 1.98 -14.44 10.15
N ARG A 148 1.77 -15.74 10.02
CA ARG A 148 2.76 -16.74 10.42
C ARG A 148 3.81 -16.84 9.32
N PHE A 149 5.02 -16.38 9.60
CA PHE A 149 6.14 -16.48 8.67
C PHE A 149 7.03 -17.67 9.02
N ILE A 150 7.24 -18.56 8.05
CA ILE A 150 8.19 -19.67 8.13
C ILE A 150 9.09 -19.52 6.90
N PRO A 151 10.36 -19.10 7.09
CA PRO A 151 11.25 -18.88 5.96
C PRO A 151 11.56 -20.22 5.30
N SER A 152 11.45 -20.23 3.97
CA SER A 152 11.90 -21.37 3.16
C SER A 152 13.43 -21.38 3.09
N TYR A 153 14.04 -20.19 3.15
CA TYR A 153 15.48 -19.98 3.02
C TYR A 153 16.12 -19.67 4.38
N LYS A 154 16.51 -20.71 5.13
CA LYS A 154 17.06 -20.60 6.50
C LYS A 154 18.30 -19.71 6.68
N ASN A 155 19.06 -19.45 5.62
CA ASN A 155 20.31 -18.68 5.68
C ASN A 155 20.26 -17.37 4.88
N LYS A 156 19.09 -16.99 4.36
CA LYS A 156 18.92 -15.77 3.56
C LYS A 156 17.73 -15.00 4.11
N SER A 157 17.87 -13.69 4.27
CA SER A 157 16.73 -12.82 4.58
C SER A 157 16.24 -12.15 3.29
N PRO A 158 14.93 -11.99 3.09
CA PRO A 158 14.38 -11.22 1.99
C PRO A 158 14.76 -9.73 2.08
N ILE A 159 14.78 -9.08 0.93
CA ILE A 159 15.15 -7.67 0.75
C ILE A 159 13.92 -6.77 0.59
N SER A 160 12.80 -7.32 0.14
CA SER A 160 11.53 -6.61 -0.01
C SER A 160 10.35 -7.52 0.33
N MET A 161 9.25 -6.88 0.69
CA MET A 161 7.98 -7.52 1.04
C MET A 161 6.87 -6.84 0.23
N SER A 162 5.89 -7.56 -0.28
CA SER A 162 4.72 -6.97 -0.95
C SER A 162 3.46 -7.72 -0.54
N VAL A 163 2.32 -7.05 -0.62
CA VAL A 163 1.03 -7.72 -0.41
C VAL A 163 0.40 -8.02 -1.76
N SER A 164 -0.21 -9.18 -1.90
CA SER A 164 -1.04 -9.51 -3.05
C SER A 164 -2.37 -10.08 -2.61
N TRP A 165 -3.39 -9.99 -3.46
CA TRP A 165 -4.71 -10.55 -3.15
C TRP A 165 -5.35 -11.16 -4.39
N GLU A 166 -6.43 -11.92 -4.19
CA GLU A 166 -7.23 -12.48 -5.28
C GLU A 166 -7.99 -11.35 -6.00
N GLY A 167 -7.59 -11.06 -7.25
CA GLY A 167 -8.26 -10.11 -8.13
C GLY A 167 -9.46 -10.74 -8.86
N GLN A 168 -10.22 -9.90 -9.56
CA GLN A 168 -11.46 -10.30 -10.26
C GLN A 168 -11.24 -11.36 -11.35
N ASN A 169 -10.05 -11.36 -11.98
CA ASN A 169 -9.69 -12.33 -13.03
C ASN A 169 -8.94 -13.56 -12.49
N LEU A 170 -9.01 -13.85 -11.18
CA LEU A 170 -8.23 -14.88 -10.46
C LEU A 170 -6.70 -14.66 -10.51
N LEU A 171 -6.22 -13.73 -11.33
CA LEU A 171 -4.87 -13.19 -11.31
C LEU A 171 -4.68 -12.37 -10.04
N ARG A 172 -3.49 -12.49 -9.46
CA ARG A 172 -3.16 -11.74 -8.24
C ARG A 172 -2.82 -10.30 -8.58
N GLU A 173 -3.48 -9.40 -7.87
CA GLU A 173 -3.10 -8.00 -7.88
C GLU A 173 -1.98 -7.83 -6.86
N ASN A 174 -0.88 -7.22 -7.29
CA ASN A 174 0.28 -6.98 -6.44
C ASN A 174 0.26 -5.52 -6.01
N ALA A 175 0.37 -5.29 -4.72
CA ALA A 175 0.65 -3.98 -4.17
C ALA A 175 2.12 -3.62 -4.30
N CYS A 176 2.42 -2.38 -3.92
CA CYS A 176 3.75 -1.83 -3.91
C CYS A 176 4.72 -2.60 -2.99
N GLN A 177 5.99 -2.58 -3.38
CA GLN A 177 7.04 -3.26 -2.64
C GLN A 177 7.46 -2.43 -1.43
N TYR A 178 7.36 -3.03 -0.26
CA TYR A 178 7.92 -2.58 0.99
C TYR A 178 9.40 -2.97 1.07
N ASN A 179 10.29 -1.97 1.10
CA ASN A 179 11.73 -2.22 1.18
C ASN A 179 12.14 -2.55 2.63
N LEU A 180 12.55 -3.79 2.86
CA LEU A 180 12.94 -4.27 4.18
C LEU A 180 14.32 -3.78 4.61
N LYS A 181 15.20 -3.37 3.66
CA LYS A 181 16.53 -2.81 3.98
C LYS A 181 16.42 -1.45 4.67
N THR A 182 15.41 -0.64 4.33
CA THR A 182 15.23 0.74 4.86
C THR A 182 14.22 0.83 6.01
N ALA A 183 13.37 -0.19 6.20
CA ALA A 183 12.36 -0.27 7.25
C ALA A 183 12.91 -0.17 8.69
N ALA A 184 14.22 -0.40 8.88
CA ALA A 184 14.90 -0.25 10.17
C ALA A 184 15.10 1.21 10.63
N GLY A 185 14.89 2.19 9.74
CA GLY A 185 15.49 3.53 9.88
C GLY A 185 14.55 4.71 10.06
N ASN A 186 13.45 4.85 9.31
CA ASN A 186 12.65 6.09 9.36
C ASN A 186 11.26 5.98 8.69
N THR A 187 10.28 6.62 9.35
CA THR A 187 8.97 7.12 8.89
C THR A 187 8.04 6.20 8.08
N PHE A 188 6.94 5.85 8.77
CA PHE A 188 5.89 4.88 8.47
C PHE A 188 4.82 5.35 7.46
N GLN A 189 5.23 5.81 6.28
CA GLN A 189 4.33 6.01 5.14
C GLN A 189 5.09 5.69 3.85
N TYR A 190 5.07 4.43 3.43
CA TYR A 190 5.43 4.09 2.05
C TYR A 190 4.14 4.11 1.23
N GLN A 191 3.82 5.28 0.67
CA GLN A 191 2.85 5.35 -0.41
C GLN A 191 3.45 4.67 -1.63
N CYS A 192 2.63 3.90 -2.33
CA CYS A 192 2.86 3.64 -3.75
C CYS A 192 3.19 4.97 -4.41
N GLY A 193 4.44 5.17 -4.82
CA GLY A 193 4.76 6.27 -5.71
C GLY A 193 4.01 6.05 -7.01
N ASP A 194 3.42 7.13 -7.53
CA ASP A 194 2.68 7.18 -8.80
C ASP A 194 3.42 6.50 -9.96
#